data_AF-A0A254NFZ2-F1
#
_entry.id   AF-A0A254NFZ2-F1
#
_cell.length_a   1.000
_cell.length_b   1.000
_cell.length_c   1.000
_cell.angle_alpha   90.00
_cell.angle_beta   90.00
_cell.angle_gamma   90.00
#
_symmetry.space_group_name_H-M   'P 1'
#
loop_
_entity.id
_entity.type
_entity.pdbx_description
1 polymer ?
#
loop_
_entity_poly.entity_id
_entity_poly.type
_entity_poly.pdbx_seq_one_letter_code
_entity_poly.pdbx_strand_id
1 'polypeptide(L)'
;MTIGLAVLLVAACIAAVWLLLSPPKQTEVFDRLPKRYEYLEVKQPQQPELYMLVASPEDIRLRADRLPLRQIPAYGINGGFFYGNDLLSIAVMNDKPVNGERGAYGSGWFNAKYARGTLVWDGTDRKFSVQVVSSADEIRVEDRGRYWAQGGVSLNLSDEAAWRTSIVEQHLPFADELRMRSALVYNDEGRLWLIVSPTLVTAADFRAALLESVPGSGREGIFLDGDGSSQMNAEERVLTGDERMVVQMISVAGDSRE
;
A
#
# COMPACT_ATOMS: atom_id res chain seq x y z
N MET A 1 -29.76 -50.83 0.94
CA MET A 1 -28.93 -49.61 0.97
C MET A 1 -29.75 -48.53 1.66
N THR A 2 -29.34 -48.07 2.83
CA THR A 2 -30.09 -47.06 3.58
C THR A 2 -30.02 -45.72 2.85
N ILE A 3 -31.08 -44.91 2.94
CA ILE A 3 -31.18 -43.58 2.32
C ILE A 3 -29.94 -42.72 2.63
N GLY A 4 -29.35 -42.87 3.83
CA GLY A 4 -28.13 -42.17 4.23
C GLY A 4 -26.89 -42.49 3.38
N LEU A 5 -26.72 -43.74 2.90
CA LEU A 5 -25.57 -44.11 2.07
C LEU A 5 -25.67 -43.50 0.66
N ALA A 6 -26.90 -43.44 0.11
CA ALA A 6 -27.16 -42.82 -1.18
C ALA A 6 -26.90 -41.30 -1.15
N VAL A 7 -27.29 -40.61 -0.07
CA VAL A 7 -27.05 -39.17 0.10
C VAL A 7 -25.56 -38.86 0.19
N LEU A 8 -24.78 -39.65 0.95
CA LEU A 8 -23.33 -39.47 1.04
C LEU A 8 -22.62 -39.68 -0.30
N LEU A 9 -23.05 -40.66 -1.09
CA LEU A 9 -22.50 -40.92 -2.42
C LEU A 9 -22.79 -39.78 -3.40
N VAL A 10 -24.00 -39.24 -3.39
CA VAL A 10 -24.36 -38.08 -4.21
C VAL A 10 -23.57 -36.84 -3.80
N ALA A 11 -23.43 -36.57 -2.50
CA ALA A 11 -22.61 -35.45 -2.00
C ALA A 11 -21.13 -35.60 -2.39
N ALA A 12 -20.57 -36.80 -2.31
CA ALA A 12 -19.19 -37.08 -2.72
C ALA A 12 -19.00 -36.91 -4.23
N CYS A 13 -19.95 -37.36 -5.05
CA CYS A 13 -19.93 -37.16 -6.50
C CYS A 13 -20.03 -35.68 -6.88
N ILE A 14 -20.91 -34.91 -6.22
CA ILE A 14 -21.04 -33.46 -6.45
C ILE A 14 -19.73 -32.75 -6.05
N ALA A 15 -19.14 -33.09 -4.90
CA ALA A 15 -17.88 -32.51 -4.47
C ALA A 15 -16.73 -32.85 -5.44
N ALA A 16 -16.65 -34.10 -5.93
CA ALA A 16 -15.64 -34.53 -6.89
C ALA A 16 -15.80 -33.84 -8.24
N VAL A 17 -17.03 -33.73 -8.76
CA VAL A 17 -17.33 -32.99 -10.00
C VAL A 17 -17.02 -31.52 -9.83
N TRP A 18 -17.35 -30.91 -8.68
CA TRP A 18 -17.01 -29.52 -8.39
C TRP A 18 -15.49 -29.30 -8.31
N LEU A 19 -14.73 -30.22 -7.72
CA LEU A 19 -13.26 -30.16 -7.71
C LEU A 19 -12.64 -30.32 -9.10
N LEU A 20 -13.20 -31.21 -9.93
CA LEU A 20 -12.71 -31.48 -11.30
C LEU A 20 -13.05 -30.35 -12.27
N LEU A 21 -14.16 -29.64 -12.05
CA LEU A 21 -14.62 -28.54 -12.88
C LEU A 21 -14.17 -27.16 -12.36
N SER A 22 -13.64 -27.09 -11.14
CA SER A 22 -13.07 -25.85 -10.61
C SER A 22 -11.81 -25.48 -11.41
N PRO A 23 -11.73 -24.28 -11.99
CA PRO A 23 -10.51 -23.84 -12.66
C PRO A 23 -9.36 -23.87 -11.65
N PRO A 24 -8.15 -24.33 -12.05
CA PRO A 24 -7.01 -24.32 -11.16
C PRO A 24 -6.78 -22.90 -10.64
N LYS A 25 -6.57 -22.76 -9.33
CA LYS A 25 -6.17 -21.48 -8.74
C LYS A 25 -4.93 -21.01 -9.50
N GLN A 26 -5.03 -19.85 -10.13
CA GLN A 26 -3.91 -19.27 -10.85
C GLN A 26 -2.76 -19.09 -9.85
N THR A 27 -1.62 -19.71 -10.15
CA THR A 27 -0.44 -19.61 -9.30
C THR A 27 0.20 -18.25 -9.55
N GLU A 28 0.40 -17.50 -8.48
CA GLU A 28 1.04 -16.19 -8.54
C GLU A 28 2.56 -16.32 -8.42
N VAL A 29 3.32 -15.38 -9.00
CA VAL A 29 4.79 -15.38 -8.96
C VAL A 29 5.36 -15.19 -7.55
N PHE A 30 4.53 -14.76 -6.61
CA PHE A 30 4.83 -14.54 -5.19
C PHE A 30 4.19 -15.60 -4.27
N ASP A 31 3.56 -16.63 -4.83
CA ASP A 31 3.02 -17.72 -4.02
C ASP A 31 4.14 -18.39 -3.21
N ARG A 32 3.86 -18.65 -1.91
CA ARG A 32 4.77 -19.31 -0.95
C ARG A 32 6.02 -18.52 -0.58
N LEU A 33 6.09 -17.23 -0.90
CA LEU A 33 7.12 -16.38 -0.30
C LEU A 33 6.91 -16.31 1.22
N PRO A 34 7.98 -16.13 2.02
CA PRO A 34 7.84 -15.96 3.45
C PRO A 34 6.97 -14.75 3.78
N LYS A 35 5.99 -14.94 4.66
CA LYS A 35 5.04 -13.91 5.07
C LYS A 35 5.53 -13.20 6.33
N ARG A 36 5.76 -11.90 6.22
CA ARG A 36 6.12 -10.99 7.33
C ARG A 36 5.11 -9.88 7.56
N TYR A 37 3.85 -10.16 7.23
CA TYR A 37 2.74 -9.26 7.49
C TYR A 37 1.57 -10.04 8.08
N GLU A 38 0.70 -9.33 8.78
CA GLU A 38 -0.65 -9.78 9.10
C GLU A 38 -1.62 -9.24 8.06
N TYR A 39 -2.58 -10.06 7.63
CA TYR A 39 -3.56 -9.68 6.63
C TYR A 39 -4.89 -9.34 7.28
N LEU A 40 -5.50 -8.21 6.89
CA LEU A 40 -6.82 -7.80 7.35
C LEU A 40 -7.68 -7.36 6.18
N GLU A 41 -8.98 -7.67 6.26
CA GLU A 41 -10.00 -7.15 5.36
C GLU A 41 -11.11 -6.49 6.17
N VAL A 42 -11.56 -5.32 5.74
CA VAL A 42 -12.77 -4.69 6.24
C VAL A 42 -13.75 -4.55 5.09
N LYS A 43 -14.89 -5.21 5.24
CA LYS A 43 -16.00 -5.21 4.28
C LYS A 43 -17.28 -4.91 5.04
N GLN A 44 -17.73 -3.67 4.97
CA GLN A 44 -18.99 -3.26 5.58
C GLN A 44 -19.95 -2.79 4.48
N PRO A 45 -21.26 -3.06 4.59
CA PRO A 45 -22.23 -2.53 3.65
C PRO A 45 -22.12 -1.01 3.56
N GLN A 46 -22.12 -0.47 2.34
CA GLN A 46 -22.10 0.98 2.07
C GLN A 46 -20.82 1.71 2.52
N GLN A 47 -19.77 0.99 2.92
CA GLN A 47 -18.44 1.55 3.16
C GLN A 47 -17.43 1.05 2.10
N PRO A 48 -16.35 1.80 1.86
CA PRO A 48 -15.20 1.32 1.09
C PRO A 48 -14.69 -0.03 1.62
N GLU A 49 -14.39 -0.98 0.73
CA GLU A 49 -13.66 -2.19 1.12
C GLU A 49 -12.19 -1.82 1.37
N LEU A 50 -11.63 -2.23 2.51
CA LEU A 50 -10.22 -2.04 2.82
C LEU A 50 -9.52 -3.37 2.90
N TYR A 51 -8.46 -3.52 2.12
CA TYR A 51 -7.55 -4.65 2.16
C TYR A 51 -6.21 -4.16 2.69
N MET A 52 -5.67 -4.83 3.71
CA MET A 52 -4.55 -4.30 4.49
C MET A 52 -3.48 -5.34 4.76
N LEU A 53 -2.22 -4.94 4.56
CA LEU A 53 -1.05 -5.65 5.07
C LEU A 53 -0.52 -4.88 6.27
N VAL A 54 -0.51 -5.51 7.43
CA VAL A 54 0.07 -4.92 8.65
C VAL A 54 1.48 -5.45 8.81
N ALA A 55 2.46 -4.58 8.71
CA ALA A 55 3.88 -4.95 8.70
C ALA A 55 4.67 -4.16 9.73
N SER A 56 5.83 -4.71 10.11
CA SER A 56 6.85 -3.94 10.82
C SER A 56 7.50 -2.94 9.85
N PRO A 57 7.79 -1.70 10.26
CA PRO A 57 8.58 -0.77 9.43
C PRO A 57 9.92 -1.35 8.97
N GLU A 58 10.51 -2.23 9.77
CA GLU A 58 11.82 -2.84 9.48
C GLU A 58 11.76 -3.85 8.32
N ASP A 59 10.56 -4.38 8.04
CA ASP A 59 10.34 -5.30 6.94
C ASP A 59 9.96 -4.56 5.63
N ILE A 60 9.81 -3.24 5.66
CA ILE A 60 9.48 -2.47 4.46
C ILE A 60 10.69 -2.33 3.54
N ARG A 61 10.46 -2.59 2.25
CA ARG A 61 11.42 -2.35 1.16
C ARG A 61 10.73 -1.61 0.04
N LEU A 62 11.27 -0.45 -0.32
CA LEU A 62 10.82 0.31 -1.48
C LEU A 62 11.59 -0.16 -2.72
N ARG A 63 10.87 -0.47 -3.80
CA ARG A 63 11.42 -1.05 -5.03
C ARG A 63 10.95 -0.28 -6.26
N ALA A 64 11.77 -0.22 -7.30
CA ALA A 64 11.45 0.42 -8.57
C ALA A 64 11.44 -0.58 -9.75
N ASP A 65 10.63 -1.64 -9.65
CA ASP A 65 10.64 -2.76 -10.60
C ASP A 65 10.05 -2.43 -11.98
N ARG A 66 9.21 -1.38 -12.09
CA ARG A 66 8.53 -0.96 -13.35
C ARG A 66 7.73 -2.07 -14.02
N LEU A 67 6.95 -2.78 -13.22
CA LEU A 67 6.06 -3.85 -13.66
C LEU A 67 4.67 -3.67 -13.05
N PRO A 68 3.61 -4.23 -13.64
CA PRO A 68 2.36 -4.46 -12.91
C PRO A 68 2.65 -5.29 -11.66
N LEU A 69 2.02 -4.96 -10.53
CA LEU A 69 2.41 -5.53 -9.23
C LEU A 69 2.37 -7.06 -9.25
N ARG A 70 1.32 -7.63 -9.88
CA ARG A 70 1.12 -9.08 -9.98
C ARG A 70 2.31 -9.85 -10.60
N GLN A 71 3.17 -9.18 -11.36
CA GLN A 71 4.36 -9.77 -11.97
C GLN A 71 5.63 -9.67 -11.10
N ILE A 72 5.56 -8.98 -9.96
CA ILE A 72 6.68 -8.82 -9.03
C ILE A 72 6.63 -9.94 -8.00
N PRO A 73 7.71 -10.73 -7.81
CA PRO A 73 7.77 -11.80 -6.81
C PRO A 73 7.98 -11.22 -5.40
N ALA A 74 7.00 -10.45 -4.92
CA ALA A 74 6.96 -9.88 -3.59
C ALA A 74 5.52 -9.64 -3.15
N TYR A 75 5.31 -9.60 -1.83
CA TYR A 75 4.08 -9.07 -1.23
C TYR A 75 4.20 -7.57 -1.00
N GLY A 76 3.11 -6.83 -1.12
CA GLY A 76 3.10 -5.38 -0.97
C GLY A 76 2.02 -4.69 -1.78
N ILE A 77 2.13 -3.36 -1.88
CA ILE A 77 1.21 -2.50 -2.62
C ILE A 77 1.98 -1.56 -3.56
N ASN A 78 1.26 -0.83 -4.42
CA ASN A 78 1.87 0.22 -5.23
C ASN A 78 2.51 1.34 -4.39
N GLY A 79 3.40 2.10 -5.01
CA GLY A 79 4.05 3.27 -4.39
C GLY A 79 3.37 4.60 -4.68
N GLY A 80 4.19 5.65 -4.67
CA GLY A 80 3.75 7.04 -4.90
C GLY A 80 3.50 7.38 -6.37
N PHE A 81 3.23 8.66 -6.63
CA PHE A 81 2.87 9.16 -7.95
C PHE A 81 4.04 9.06 -8.94
N PHE A 82 3.72 8.80 -10.22
CA PHE A 82 4.71 8.69 -11.28
C PHE A 82 4.18 9.22 -12.62
N TYR A 83 5.08 9.44 -13.58
CA TYR A 83 4.74 9.72 -14.98
C TYR A 83 5.74 9.04 -15.90
N GLY A 84 5.28 8.19 -16.80
CA GLY A 84 6.17 7.35 -17.60
C GLY A 84 7.04 6.47 -16.70
N ASN A 85 8.36 6.68 -16.74
CA ASN A 85 9.34 5.97 -15.92
C ASN A 85 9.87 6.80 -14.73
N ASP A 86 9.35 8.02 -14.56
CA ASP A 86 9.79 8.98 -13.56
C ASP A 86 8.95 8.84 -12.29
N LEU A 87 9.62 8.54 -11.18
CA LEU A 87 9.01 8.52 -9.85
C LEU A 87 8.96 9.96 -9.30
N LEU A 88 7.74 10.47 -9.14
CA LEU A 88 7.44 11.87 -8.82
C LEU A 88 7.09 12.10 -7.35
N SER A 89 7.05 11.04 -6.55
CA SER A 89 6.98 11.08 -5.09
C SER A 89 8.32 10.69 -4.49
N ILE A 90 8.64 11.23 -3.31
CA ILE A 90 9.78 10.73 -2.53
C ILE A 90 9.67 9.21 -2.32
N ALA A 91 10.77 8.50 -2.51
CA ALA A 91 10.89 7.08 -2.23
C ALA A 91 12.36 6.80 -1.97
N VAL A 92 12.73 6.75 -0.69
CA VAL A 92 14.13 6.72 -0.25
C VAL A 92 14.32 5.65 0.81
N MET A 93 15.39 4.87 0.67
CA MET A 93 15.89 3.93 1.66
C MET A 93 17.31 4.34 2.05
N ASN A 94 17.55 4.64 3.33
CA ASN A 94 18.87 4.96 3.88
C ASN A 94 19.63 6.02 3.04
N ASP A 95 18.97 7.16 2.80
CA ASP A 95 19.46 8.29 2.02
C ASP A 95 19.76 8.01 0.53
N LYS A 96 19.24 6.90 0.00
CA LYS A 96 19.33 6.55 -1.42
C LYS A 96 17.94 6.52 -2.06
N PRO A 97 17.72 7.26 -3.16
CA PRO A 97 16.48 7.11 -3.90
C PRO A 97 16.35 5.70 -4.46
N VAL A 98 15.12 5.21 -4.55
CA VAL A 98 14.84 3.85 -5.03
C VAL A 98 14.94 3.73 -6.55
N ASN A 99 14.88 4.87 -7.26
CA ASN A 99 15.00 4.92 -8.70
C ASN A 99 16.17 5.85 -9.08
N GLY A 100 17.17 5.35 -9.81
CA GLY A 100 18.28 6.19 -10.27
C GLY A 100 19.11 6.83 -9.15
N GLU A 101 19.57 8.06 -9.38
CA GLU A 101 20.58 8.73 -8.55
C GLU A 101 19.99 9.87 -7.69
N ARG A 102 20.67 10.15 -6.58
CA ARG A 102 20.32 11.26 -5.67
C ARG A 102 20.23 12.59 -6.43
N GLY A 103 19.15 13.33 -6.20
CA GLY A 103 18.94 14.64 -6.82
C GLY A 103 18.57 14.62 -8.30
N ALA A 104 18.47 13.45 -8.94
CA ALA A 104 17.98 13.36 -10.32
C ALA A 104 16.45 13.49 -10.38
N TYR A 105 15.92 14.09 -11.45
CA TYR A 105 14.49 14.09 -11.72
C TYR A 105 13.98 12.65 -11.93
N GLY A 106 12.78 12.35 -11.43
CA GLY A 106 12.19 11.02 -11.55
C GLY A 106 12.80 9.95 -10.65
N SER A 107 13.77 10.29 -9.80
CA SER A 107 14.47 9.32 -8.94
C SER A 107 13.68 8.85 -7.72
N GLY A 108 12.63 9.58 -7.35
CA GLY A 108 12.07 9.49 -6.01
C GLY A 108 12.88 10.26 -4.96
N TRP A 109 13.76 11.18 -5.35
CA TRP A 109 14.37 12.13 -4.42
C TRP A 109 13.47 13.32 -4.09
N PHE A 110 12.46 13.59 -4.91
CA PHE A 110 11.60 14.78 -4.80
C PHE A 110 10.13 14.41 -4.78
N ASN A 111 9.34 15.21 -4.06
CA ASN A 111 7.93 15.37 -4.36
C ASN A 111 7.84 16.43 -5.46
N ALA A 112 7.58 16.00 -6.70
CA ALA A 112 7.63 16.89 -7.84
C ALA A 112 6.54 17.96 -7.76
N LYS A 113 6.90 19.20 -8.12
CA LYS A 113 6.04 20.41 -8.18
C LYS A 113 5.58 20.98 -6.84
N TYR A 114 5.30 20.13 -5.84
CA TYR A 114 4.72 20.55 -4.57
C TYR A 114 5.43 19.87 -3.40
N ALA A 115 5.57 20.59 -2.30
CA ALA A 115 5.84 19.96 -1.01
C ALA A 115 4.65 19.06 -0.67
N ARG A 116 4.90 17.83 -0.26
CA ARG A 116 3.83 16.88 0.06
C ARG A 116 4.14 16.06 1.30
N GLY A 117 3.08 15.55 1.90
CA GLY A 117 3.15 14.59 3.00
C GLY A 117 4.03 13.42 2.62
N THR A 118 5.05 13.20 3.44
CA THR A 118 6.01 12.12 3.29
C THR A 118 6.01 11.35 4.60
N LEU A 119 5.58 10.08 4.56
CA LEU A 119 5.69 9.19 5.71
C LEU A 119 7.15 8.77 5.85
N VAL A 120 7.71 9.00 7.03
CA VAL A 120 9.10 8.74 7.38
C VAL A 120 9.14 7.79 8.56
N TRP A 121 9.86 6.69 8.41
CA TRP A 121 10.29 5.84 9.53
C TRP A 121 11.71 6.22 9.92
N ASP A 122 11.89 6.70 11.15
CA ASP A 122 13.21 6.90 11.75
C ASP A 122 13.58 5.64 12.53
N GLY A 123 14.56 4.87 12.04
CA GLY A 123 14.99 3.61 12.63
C GLY A 123 15.88 3.76 13.87
N THR A 124 16.39 4.96 14.14
CA THR A 124 17.14 5.24 15.38
C THR A 124 16.18 5.52 16.52
N ASP A 125 15.23 6.42 16.28
CA ASP A 125 14.21 6.77 17.28
C ASP A 125 13.04 5.78 17.33
N ARG A 126 12.98 4.87 16.36
CA ARG A 126 11.90 3.89 16.18
C ARG A 126 10.52 4.54 16.14
N LYS A 127 10.41 5.65 15.39
CA LYS A 127 9.18 6.45 15.30
C LYS A 127 8.80 6.73 13.86
N PHE A 128 7.50 6.86 13.63
CA PHE A 128 6.96 7.39 12.40
C PHE A 128 6.69 8.89 12.50
N SER A 129 6.70 9.56 11.35
CA SER A 129 6.20 10.92 11.20
C SER A 129 5.65 11.13 9.78
N VAL A 130 4.73 12.08 9.61
CA VAL A 130 4.42 12.66 8.30
C VAL A 130 5.09 14.04 8.23
N GLN A 131 6.01 14.22 7.29
CA GLN A 131 6.72 15.48 7.06
C GLN A 131 6.30 16.05 5.71
N VAL A 132 5.90 17.31 5.66
CA VAL A 132 5.57 17.99 4.40
C VAL A 132 6.86 18.59 3.83
N VAL A 133 7.41 17.95 2.80
CA VAL A 133 8.73 18.28 2.24
C VAL A 133 8.70 18.22 0.72
N SER A 134 9.58 18.98 0.06
CA SER A 134 9.73 18.97 -1.40
C SER A 134 10.83 18.02 -1.88
N SER A 135 11.83 17.79 -1.03
CA SER A 135 13.00 16.94 -1.32
C SER A 135 13.35 16.07 -0.12
N ALA A 136 14.04 14.95 -0.38
CA ALA A 136 14.53 14.09 0.70
C ALA A 136 15.59 14.80 1.57
N ASP A 137 16.27 15.83 1.06
CA ASP A 137 17.22 16.65 1.83
C ASP A 137 16.56 17.40 3.01
N GLU A 138 15.27 17.70 2.91
CA GLU A 138 14.49 18.38 3.96
C GLU A 138 14.00 17.44 5.06
N ILE A 139 14.07 16.12 4.84
CA ILE A 139 13.61 15.12 5.81
C ILE A 139 14.47 15.18 7.06
N ARG A 140 13.81 15.28 8.21
CA ARG A 140 14.45 15.28 9.52
C ARG A 140 14.37 13.89 10.13
N VAL A 141 15.53 13.27 10.30
CA VAL A 141 15.75 11.98 10.98
C VAL A 141 17.06 12.07 11.75
N GLU A 142 17.20 11.24 12.79
CA GLU A 142 18.41 11.22 13.62
C GLU A 142 19.60 10.61 12.85
N ASP A 143 19.36 9.55 12.08
CA ASP A 143 20.39 8.87 11.27
C ASP A 143 19.90 8.65 9.83
N ARG A 144 20.53 9.35 8.88
CA ARG A 144 20.21 9.22 7.45
C ARG A 144 20.58 7.84 6.87
N GLY A 145 21.44 7.07 7.54
CA GLY A 145 21.74 5.69 7.17
C GLY A 145 20.70 4.67 7.68
N ARG A 146 19.71 5.09 8.47
CA ARG A 146 18.75 4.20 9.14
C ARG A 146 17.33 4.76 9.11
N TYR A 147 16.84 5.07 7.93
CA TYR A 147 15.47 5.53 7.73
C TYR A 147 14.93 5.10 6.36
N TRP A 148 13.62 5.13 6.22
CA TRP A 148 13.02 5.13 4.89
C TRP A 148 11.88 6.14 4.83
N ALA A 149 11.58 6.62 3.62
CA ALA A 149 10.57 7.63 3.40
C ALA A 149 9.78 7.37 2.13
N GLN A 150 8.46 7.53 2.22
CA GLN A 150 7.51 7.43 1.12
C GLN A 150 6.72 8.73 1.00
N GLY A 151 6.74 9.34 -0.16
CA GLY A 151 5.98 10.52 -0.52
C GLY A 151 4.58 10.16 -1.02
N GLY A 152 3.61 10.97 -0.63
CA GLY A 152 2.20 10.81 -0.94
C GLY A 152 1.47 12.15 -0.79
N VAL A 153 0.24 12.14 -0.29
CA VAL A 153 -0.45 13.35 0.20
C VAL A 153 -0.93 13.10 1.62
N SER A 154 -0.70 14.03 2.55
CA SER A 154 -1.06 13.87 3.96
C SER A 154 -2.54 13.50 4.15
N LEU A 155 -2.80 12.46 4.95
CA LEU A 155 -4.15 12.11 5.39
C LEU A 155 -4.65 13.02 6.51
N ASN A 156 -3.76 13.52 7.38
CA ASN A 156 -4.08 14.29 8.59
C ASN A 156 -5.26 13.66 9.33
N LEU A 157 -5.16 12.38 9.67
CA LEU A 157 -6.28 11.61 10.22
C LEU A 157 -6.77 12.23 11.54
N SER A 158 -5.88 12.82 12.33
CA SER A 158 -6.21 13.42 13.61
C SER A 158 -6.77 14.86 13.52
N ASP A 159 -6.72 15.50 12.34
CA ASP A 159 -7.14 16.90 12.15
C ASP A 159 -7.89 17.10 10.83
N GLU A 160 -9.21 17.19 10.92
CA GLU A 160 -10.13 17.43 9.80
C GLU A 160 -9.89 18.75 9.07
N ALA A 161 -9.57 19.83 9.80
CA ALA A 161 -9.35 21.14 9.21
C ALA A 161 -8.02 21.16 8.43
N ALA A 162 -6.96 20.61 9.03
CA ALA A 162 -5.67 20.46 8.37
C ALA A 162 -5.75 19.52 7.16
N TRP A 163 -6.58 18.47 7.21
CA TRP A 163 -6.82 17.57 6.07
C TRP A 163 -7.38 18.33 4.86
N ARG A 164 -8.43 19.14 5.04
CA ARG A 164 -9.03 19.92 3.95
C ARG A 164 -8.04 20.88 3.29
N THR A 165 -7.22 21.54 4.10
CA THR A 165 -6.15 22.40 3.58
C THR A 165 -5.10 21.59 2.82
N SER A 166 -4.67 20.45 3.39
CA SER A 166 -3.59 19.63 2.82
C SER A 166 -3.95 19.00 1.48
N ILE A 167 -5.18 18.52 1.29
CA ILE A 167 -5.57 17.94 -0.02
C ILE A 167 -5.55 18.96 -1.15
N VAL A 168 -5.77 20.24 -0.84
CA VAL A 168 -5.69 21.35 -1.81
C VAL A 168 -4.23 21.74 -2.04
N GLU A 169 -3.48 22.05 -0.98
CA GLU A 169 -2.09 22.54 -1.09
C GLU A 169 -1.13 21.48 -1.63
N GLN A 170 -1.33 20.22 -1.29
CA GLN A 170 -0.51 19.11 -1.76
C GLN A 170 -1.03 18.51 -3.08
N HIS A 171 -2.13 19.07 -3.61
CA HIS A 171 -2.75 18.70 -4.88
C HIS A 171 -3.08 17.21 -4.96
N LEU A 172 -3.97 16.72 -4.09
CA LEU A 172 -4.51 15.37 -4.18
C LEU A 172 -5.28 15.21 -5.50
N PRO A 173 -4.88 14.27 -6.39
CA PRO A 173 -5.60 14.08 -7.64
C PRO A 173 -7.03 13.58 -7.41
N PHE A 174 -7.97 14.24 -8.11
CA PHE A 174 -9.37 13.82 -8.20
C PHE A 174 -10.02 13.58 -6.82
N ALA A 175 -9.76 14.44 -5.83
CA ALA A 175 -10.15 14.20 -4.43
C ALA A 175 -11.66 13.92 -4.26
N ASP A 176 -12.51 14.64 -5.00
CA ASP A 176 -13.97 14.53 -4.92
C ASP A 176 -14.56 13.49 -5.89
N GLU A 177 -13.73 12.83 -6.70
CA GLU A 177 -14.18 11.80 -7.63
C GLU A 177 -14.07 10.39 -7.03
N LEU A 178 -14.97 9.51 -7.49
CA LEU A 178 -14.96 8.10 -7.14
C LEU A 178 -13.80 7.40 -7.86
N ARG A 179 -12.75 7.08 -7.10
CA ARG A 179 -11.55 6.40 -7.60
C ARG A 179 -11.17 5.26 -6.66
N MET A 180 -10.44 4.27 -7.18
CA MET A 180 -9.70 3.36 -6.29
C MET A 180 -8.63 4.16 -5.54
N ARG A 181 -8.34 3.78 -4.30
CA ARG A 181 -7.41 4.51 -3.43
C ARG A 181 -6.45 3.55 -2.75
N SER A 182 -5.26 4.04 -2.46
CA SER A 182 -4.28 3.34 -1.64
C SER A 182 -3.64 4.32 -0.64
N ALA A 183 -3.13 3.79 0.47
CA ALA A 183 -2.52 4.58 1.53
C ALA A 183 -1.50 3.78 2.33
N LEU A 184 -0.62 4.54 3.01
CA LEU A 184 0.07 4.07 4.20
C LEU A 184 -0.52 4.77 5.42
N VAL A 185 -0.77 4.01 6.48
CA VAL A 185 -1.18 4.56 7.78
C VAL A 185 -0.33 3.92 8.86
N TYR A 186 0.14 4.70 9.83
CA TYR A 186 0.77 4.20 11.05
C TYR A 186 -0.02 4.64 12.27
N ASN A 187 0.36 4.14 13.45
CA ASN A 187 -0.15 4.60 14.74
C ASN A 187 0.97 4.75 15.79
N ASP A 188 0.62 5.22 16.99
CA ASP A 188 1.59 5.45 18.08
C ASP A 188 2.30 4.17 18.56
N GLU A 189 1.69 3.00 18.36
CA GLU A 189 2.30 1.71 18.69
C GLU A 189 3.37 1.27 17.67
N GLY A 190 3.63 2.08 16.64
CA GLY A 190 4.65 1.80 15.63
C GLY A 190 4.26 0.69 14.64
N ARG A 191 2.96 0.41 14.50
CA ARG A 191 2.43 -0.49 13.47
C ARG A 191 2.20 0.29 12.18
N LEU A 192 2.40 -0.37 11.04
CA LEU A 192 2.18 0.20 9.72
C LEU A 192 1.18 -0.66 8.93
N TRP A 193 0.22 0.00 8.29
CA TRP A 193 -0.75 -0.58 7.39
C TRP A 193 -0.48 -0.10 5.96
N LEU A 194 -0.30 -1.06 5.05
CA LEU A 194 -0.32 -0.87 3.60
C LEU A 194 -1.74 -1.18 3.13
N ILE A 195 -2.46 -0.19 2.62
CA ILE A 195 -3.91 -0.25 2.45
C ILE A 195 -4.28 -0.01 0.99
N VAL A 196 -5.17 -0.84 0.46
CA VAL A 196 -5.76 -0.67 -0.87
C VAL A 196 -7.29 -0.84 -0.79
N SER A 197 -8.01 0.08 -1.43
CA SER A 197 -9.45 -0.02 -1.69
C SER A 197 -9.70 -0.15 -3.20
N PRO A 198 -10.20 -1.31 -3.67
CA PRO A 198 -10.66 -1.46 -5.05
C PRO A 198 -12.06 -0.85 -5.27
N THR A 199 -12.76 -0.46 -4.19
CA THR A 199 -14.03 0.26 -4.28
C THR A 199 -13.77 1.68 -4.78
N LEU A 200 -14.59 2.16 -5.73
CA LEU A 200 -14.54 3.55 -6.22
C LEU A 200 -15.13 4.48 -5.17
N VAL A 201 -14.29 5.33 -4.58
CA VAL A 201 -14.64 6.16 -3.42
C VAL A 201 -13.98 7.53 -3.51
N THR A 202 -14.59 8.53 -2.87
CA THR A 202 -13.96 9.85 -2.73
C THR A 202 -12.78 9.75 -1.74
N ALA A 203 -11.89 10.74 -1.76
CA ALA A 203 -10.82 10.83 -0.77
C ALA A 203 -11.38 10.99 0.66
N ALA A 204 -12.52 11.69 0.80
CA ALA A 204 -13.21 11.89 2.07
C ALA A 204 -13.71 10.56 2.65
N ASP A 205 -14.42 9.77 1.84
CA ASP A 205 -15.00 8.50 2.27
C ASP A 205 -13.91 7.48 2.59
N PHE A 206 -12.84 7.43 1.78
CA PHE A 206 -11.69 6.57 2.07
C PHE A 206 -11.03 6.96 3.40
N ARG A 207 -10.77 8.26 3.63
CA ARG A 207 -10.20 8.74 4.90
C ARG A 207 -11.08 8.40 6.10
N ALA A 208 -12.39 8.55 5.98
CA ALA A 208 -13.33 8.17 7.04
C ALA A 208 -13.26 6.66 7.33
N ALA A 209 -13.24 5.82 6.30
CA ALA A 209 -13.10 4.37 6.47
C ALA A 209 -11.77 3.99 7.17
N LEU A 210 -10.67 4.69 6.86
CA LEU A 210 -9.39 4.50 7.55
C LEU A 210 -9.48 4.85 9.04
N LEU A 211 -10.14 5.96 9.39
CA LEU A 211 -10.34 6.39 10.78
C LEU A 211 -11.17 5.38 11.59
N GLU A 212 -12.15 4.74 10.96
CA GLU A 212 -12.98 3.72 11.60
C GLU A 212 -12.28 2.37 11.72
N SER A 213 -11.43 2.02 10.74
CA SER A 213 -10.92 0.66 10.58
C SER A 213 -9.50 0.43 11.09
N VAL A 214 -8.63 1.44 11.03
CA VAL A 214 -7.24 1.30 11.51
C VAL A 214 -7.23 1.48 13.03
N PRO A 215 -6.75 0.50 13.82
CA PRO A 215 -6.78 0.58 15.28
C PRO A 215 -5.66 1.46 15.85
N GLY A 216 -5.82 1.85 17.12
CA GLY A 216 -4.82 2.60 17.88
C GLY A 216 -5.01 4.13 17.85
N SER A 217 -4.22 4.82 18.67
CA SER A 217 -4.18 6.29 18.73
C SER A 217 -3.08 6.86 17.85
N GLY A 218 -3.07 8.19 17.67
CA GLY A 218 -2.02 8.91 16.92
C GLY A 218 -1.88 8.43 15.48
N ARG A 219 -2.99 7.98 14.90
CA ARG A 219 -3.00 7.50 13.52
C ARG A 219 -2.69 8.65 12.60
N GLU A 220 -1.73 8.46 11.72
CA GLU A 220 -1.41 9.38 10.65
C GLU A 220 -0.91 8.61 9.43
N GLY A 221 -0.86 9.29 8.29
CA GLY A 221 -0.46 8.62 7.07
C GLY A 221 -0.52 9.48 5.83
N ILE A 222 -0.41 8.82 4.69
CA ILE A 222 -0.43 9.45 3.37
C ILE A 222 -1.29 8.65 2.39
N PHE A 223 -1.99 9.35 1.51
CA PHE A 223 -2.49 8.79 0.26
C PHE A 223 -1.32 8.48 -0.67
N LEU A 224 -1.43 7.37 -1.39
CA LEU A 224 -0.50 6.98 -2.44
C LEU A 224 -1.13 7.16 -3.83
N ASP A 225 -0.46 6.67 -4.87
CA ASP A 225 -1.05 6.70 -6.21
C ASP A 225 -2.30 5.81 -6.28
N GLY A 226 -3.33 6.32 -6.94
CA GLY A 226 -4.68 5.75 -6.89
C GLY A 226 -5.13 5.17 -8.23
N ASP A 227 -6.44 4.95 -8.34
CA ASP A 227 -7.11 4.46 -9.54
C ASP A 227 -6.48 3.15 -10.03
N GLY A 228 -6.20 2.99 -11.32
CA GLY A 228 -5.57 1.80 -11.88
C GLY A 228 -4.23 1.39 -11.24
N SER A 229 -3.53 2.32 -10.59
CA SER A 229 -2.31 2.02 -9.83
C SER A 229 -2.59 1.34 -8.48
N SER A 230 -3.82 1.35 -7.98
CA SER A 230 -4.20 0.78 -6.67
C SER A 230 -4.12 -0.75 -6.71
N GLN A 231 -2.94 -1.29 -6.42
CA GLN A 231 -2.61 -2.71 -6.59
C GLN A 231 -2.09 -3.32 -5.29
N MET A 232 -2.35 -4.61 -5.07
CA MET A 232 -1.88 -5.37 -3.91
C MET A 232 -1.50 -6.80 -4.34
N ASN A 233 -0.34 -7.25 -3.87
CA ASN A 233 0.03 -8.64 -3.80
C ASN A 233 -0.01 -9.09 -2.34
N ALA A 234 -0.96 -9.96 -2.01
CA ALA A 234 -1.01 -10.71 -0.75
C ALA A 234 -1.30 -12.18 -1.07
N GLU A 235 -0.84 -13.08 -0.22
CA GLU A 235 -1.16 -14.51 -0.33
C GLU A 235 -2.68 -14.76 -0.31
N GLU A 236 -3.39 -13.95 0.47
CA GLU A 236 -4.83 -14.02 0.64
C GLU A 236 -5.60 -13.37 -0.51
N ARG A 237 -5.02 -12.34 -1.14
CA ARG A 237 -5.73 -11.51 -2.12
C ARG A 237 -4.77 -10.82 -3.07
N VAL A 238 -5.11 -10.88 -4.35
CA VAL A 238 -4.48 -10.10 -5.40
C VAL A 238 -5.47 -9.03 -5.84
N LEU A 239 -5.05 -7.76 -5.77
CA LEU A 239 -5.78 -6.63 -6.33
C LEU A 239 -4.95 -6.06 -7.47
N THR A 240 -5.50 -6.12 -8.68
CA THR A 240 -4.74 -5.79 -9.89
C THR A 240 -4.90 -4.35 -10.35
N GLY A 241 -5.79 -3.56 -9.72
CA GLY A 241 -6.14 -2.24 -10.24
C GLY A 241 -6.66 -2.36 -11.66
N ASP A 242 -6.03 -1.67 -12.62
CA ASP A 242 -6.25 -1.87 -14.07
C ASP A 242 -5.12 -2.61 -14.77
N GLU A 243 -4.26 -3.29 -14.01
CA GLU A 243 -3.09 -4.05 -14.47
C GLU A 243 -2.00 -3.18 -15.11
N ARG A 244 -2.06 -1.85 -14.97
CA ARG A 244 -0.98 -0.98 -15.47
C ARG A 244 0.34 -1.27 -14.76
N MET A 245 1.41 -0.96 -15.48
CA MET A 245 2.73 -0.84 -14.89
C MET A 245 2.72 0.26 -13.82
N VAL A 246 3.31 -0.04 -12.66
CA VAL A 246 3.65 0.99 -11.66
C VAL A 246 5.17 1.10 -11.58
N VAL A 247 5.67 2.32 -11.40
CA VAL A 247 7.12 2.54 -11.29
C VAL A 247 7.66 1.97 -9.99
N GLN A 248 6.88 2.07 -8.90
CA GLN A 248 7.31 1.73 -7.55
C GLN A 248 6.37 0.72 -6.90
N MET A 249 6.96 -0.22 -6.16
CA MET A 249 6.27 -1.08 -5.20
C MET A 249 6.78 -0.79 -3.78
N ILE A 250 5.87 -0.74 -2.82
CA ILE A 250 6.17 -0.78 -1.38
C ILE A 250 5.97 -2.23 -0.97
N SER A 251 7.07 -2.96 -0.87
CA SER A 251 7.08 -4.39 -0.55
C SER A 251 7.31 -4.64 0.93
N VAL A 252 6.76 -5.75 1.40
CA VAL A 252 7.10 -6.34 2.70
C VAL A 252 8.08 -7.47 2.42
N ALA A 253 9.24 -7.44 3.09
CA ALA A 253 10.30 -8.42 2.91
C ALA A 253 9.74 -9.84 3.13
N GLY A 254 9.73 -10.65 2.07
CA GLY A 254 9.84 -12.10 2.17
C GLY A 254 11.33 -12.44 2.19
N ASP A 255 11.77 -13.42 2.99
CA ASP A 255 13.21 -13.68 3.20
C ASP A 255 13.99 -13.65 1.89
N SER A 256 14.71 -12.57 1.69
CA SER A 256 15.86 -12.48 0.82
C SER A 256 16.95 -11.96 1.73
N ARG A 257 17.80 -12.89 2.18
CA ARG A 257 19.14 -12.52 2.61
C ARG A 257 19.77 -11.78 1.43
N GLU A 258 19.87 -10.47 1.53
CA GLU A 258 20.95 -9.72 0.88
C GLU A 258 22.23 -9.90 1.71
#